data_AF-A0A2A4KR81-F1
#
_entry.id   AF-A0A2A4KR81-F1
#
_cell.length_a   1.000
_cell.length_b   1.000
_cell.length_c   1.000
_cell.angle_alpha   90.00
_cell.angle_beta   90.00
_cell.angle_gamma   90.00
#
_symmetry.space_group_name_H-M   'P 1'
#
loop_
_entity.id
_entity.type
_entity.pdbx_description
1 polymer ?
#
loop_
_entity_poly.entity_id
_entity_poly.type
_entity_poly.pdbx_seq_one_letter_code
_entity_poly.pdbx_strand_id
1 'polypeptide(L)'
;MSEPSPAVAAAIEGELRLLDPAVRACAGLLAELLHPEFQEIGSSGRLWNRETIIASLTAEDAPLPGPLTASRMRGAQLCPDLVHLTFDTESKGLRSHRSSLWRLAPEGWRLYFHQATPFSDDSLTRDPLSDGPFAGA
;
A
#
# COMPACT_ATOMS: atom_id res chain seq x y z
N MET A 1 23.79 -1.78 6.73
CA MET A 1 22.54 -2.26 6.10
C MET A 1 22.91 -2.58 4.67
N SER A 2 22.75 -3.83 4.24
CA SER A 2 23.04 -4.20 2.84
C SER A 2 22.10 -3.41 1.92
N GLU A 3 22.62 -2.95 0.79
CA GLU A 3 21.82 -2.26 -0.22
C GLU A 3 20.71 -3.19 -0.73
N PRO A 4 19.51 -2.65 -1.03
CA PRO A 4 18.42 -3.44 -1.61
C PRO A 4 18.84 -4.03 -2.96
N SER A 5 18.34 -5.21 -3.31
CA SER A 5 18.55 -5.74 -4.66
C SER A 5 17.97 -4.77 -5.70
N PRO A 6 18.49 -4.77 -6.95
CA PRO A 6 17.93 -3.92 -8.01
C PRO A 6 16.43 -4.10 -8.22
N ALA A 7 15.93 -5.33 -8.03
CA ALA A 7 14.50 -5.64 -8.04
C ALA A 7 13.73 -4.91 -6.93
N VAL A 8 14.24 -4.95 -5.70
CA VAL A 8 13.63 -4.25 -4.56
C VAL A 8 13.71 -2.73 -4.74
N ALA A 9 14.83 -2.20 -5.24
CA ALA A 9 14.97 -0.78 -5.53
C ALA A 9 13.95 -0.29 -6.56
N ALA A 10 13.76 -1.04 -7.66
CA ALA A 10 12.77 -0.71 -8.69
C ALA A 10 11.33 -0.77 -8.17
N ALA A 11 11.00 -1.75 -7.34
CA ALA A 11 9.70 -1.83 -6.69
C ALA A 11 9.46 -0.64 -5.75
N ILE A 12 10.47 -0.25 -4.95
CA ILE A 12 10.39 0.93 -4.06
C ILE A 12 10.18 2.20 -4.88
N GLU A 13 10.90 2.38 -5.98
CA GLU A 13 10.71 3.53 -6.87
C GLU A 13 9.27 3.58 -7.43
N GLY A 14 8.75 2.44 -7.89
CA GLY A 14 7.38 2.33 -8.35
C GLY A 14 6.35 2.69 -7.27
N GLU A 15 6.57 2.23 -6.03
CA GLU A 15 5.71 2.55 -4.90
C GLU A 15 5.73 4.06 -4.61
N LEU A 16 6.91 4.68 -4.55
CA LEU A 16 7.04 6.12 -4.34
C LEU A 16 6.39 6.94 -5.46
N ARG A 17 6.47 6.48 -6.72
CA ARG A 17 5.74 7.11 -7.84
C ARG A 17 4.22 7.03 -7.63
N LEU A 18 3.68 5.95 -7.05
CA LEU A 18 2.25 5.84 -6.74
C LEU A 18 1.78 6.71 -5.56
N LEU A 19 2.71 7.29 -4.79
CA LEU A 19 2.42 8.30 -3.77
C LEU A 19 2.39 9.72 -4.34
N ASP A 20 2.97 9.96 -5.52
CA ASP A 20 2.98 11.26 -6.18
C ASP A 20 1.56 11.65 -6.63
N PRO A 21 1.02 12.79 -6.16
CA PRO A 21 -0.30 13.27 -6.57
C PRO A 21 -0.46 13.41 -8.10
N ALA A 22 0.59 13.79 -8.82
CA ALA A 22 0.54 13.96 -10.28
C ALA A 22 0.38 12.61 -11.00
N VAL A 23 1.03 11.55 -10.50
CA VAL A 23 0.84 10.19 -11.01
C VAL A 23 -0.55 9.69 -10.67
N ARG A 24 -1.02 9.88 -9.43
CA ARG A 24 -2.35 9.43 -8.99
C ARG A 24 -3.50 10.12 -9.73
N ALA A 25 -3.30 11.33 -10.22
CA ALA A 25 -4.28 12.06 -11.02
C ALA A 25 -4.27 11.71 -12.51
N CYS A 26 -3.35 10.85 -12.97
CA CYS A 26 -3.19 10.52 -14.39
C CYS A 26 -3.47 9.03 -14.67
N ALA A 27 -4.56 8.75 -15.39
CA ALA A 27 -4.96 7.39 -15.72
C ALA A 27 -3.90 6.63 -16.51
N GLY A 28 -3.18 7.31 -17.42
CA GLY A 28 -2.10 6.72 -18.21
C GLY A 28 -0.91 6.30 -17.36
N LEU A 29 -0.46 7.16 -16.43
CA LEU A 29 0.67 6.84 -15.56
C LEU A 29 0.33 5.73 -14.56
N LEU A 30 -0.89 5.72 -14.02
CA LEU A 30 -1.39 4.60 -13.21
C LEU A 30 -1.42 3.30 -14.03
N ALA A 31 -1.90 3.37 -15.28
CA ALA A 31 -2.00 2.22 -16.16
C ALA A 31 -0.65 1.56 -16.49
N GLU A 32 0.45 2.33 -16.47
CA GLU A 32 1.82 1.84 -16.64
C GLU A 32 2.36 1.11 -15.40
N LEU A 33 1.98 1.58 -14.20
CA LEU A 33 2.45 1.06 -12.92
C LEU A 33 1.62 -0.11 -12.39
N LEU A 34 0.31 -0.14 -12.69
CA LEU A 34 -0.60 -1.20 -12.24
C LEU A 34 -0.59 -2.38 -13.20
N HIS A 35 -0.33 -3.57 -12.67
CA HIS A 35 -0.41 -4.82 -13.43
C HIS A 35 -1.84 -5.02 -13.96
N PRO A 36 -2.06 -5.58 -15.17
CA PRO A 36 -3.41 -5.81 -15.71
C PRO A 36 -4.34 -6.58 -14.76
N GLU A 37 -3.80 -7.52 -14.00
CA GLU A 37 -4.53 -8.32 -12.99
C GLU A 37 -4.51 -7.68 -11.58
N PHE A 38 -4.24 -6.38 -11.46
CA PHE A 38 -4.09 -5.71 -10.17
C PHE A 38 -5.35 -5.82 -9.29
N GLN A 39 -5.11 -6.05 -8.00
CA GLN A 39 -6.12 -6.03 -6.95
C GLN A 39 -5.64 -5.20 -5.75
N GLU A 40 -6.55 -4.47 -5.12
CA GLU A 40 -6.28 -3.75 -3.87
C GLU A 40 -7.35 -3.99 -2.82
N ILE A 41 -6.89 -4.15 -1.58
CA ILE A 41 -7.71 -4.05 -0.37
C ILE A 41 -7.41 -2.68 0.26
N GLY A 42 -8.32 -1.73 0.07
CA GLY A 42 -8.19 -0.40 0.63
C GLY A 42 -8.26 -0.42 2.17
N SER A 43 -7.86 0.68 2.80
CA SER A 43 -7.91 0.83 4.27
C SER A 43 -9.31 0.70 4.86
N SER A 44 -10.35 0.89 4.05
CA SER A 44 -11.76 0.65 4.42
C SER A 44 -12.20 -0.82 4.30
N GLY A 45 -11.33 -1.71 3.81
CA GLY A 45 -11.67 -3.08 3.44
C GLY A 45 -12.32 -3.21 2.06
N ARG A 46 -12.56 -2.10 1.33
CA ARG A 46 -13.10 -2.15 -0.03
C ARG A 46 -12.10 -2.82 -0.97
N LEU A 47 -12.62 -3.73 -1.80
CA LEU A 47 -11.89 -4.36 -2.88
C LEU A 47 -11.92 -3.47 -4.13
N TRP A 48 -10.76 -3.32 -4.74
CA TRP A 48 -10.55 -2.57 -5.96
C TRP A 48 -9.82 -3.43 -6.98
N ASN A 49 -10.22 -3.30 -8.23
CA ASN A 49 -9.44 -3.78 -9.37
C ASN A 49 -8.79 -2.59 -10.09
N ARG A 50 -7.96 -2.89 -11.08
CA ARG A 50 -7.25 -1.89 -11.87
C ARG A 50 -8.18 -0.81 -12.46
N GLU A 51 -9.26 -1.20 -13.11
CA GLU A 51 -10.16 -0.27 -13.80
C GLU A 51 -10.87 0.64 -12.80
N THR A 52 -11.39 0.07 -11.72
CA THR A 52 -12.17 0.79 -10.71
C THR A 52 -11.32 1.73 -9.87
N ILE A 53 -10.08 1.37 -9.53
CA ILE A 53 -9.19 2.25 -8.79
C ILE A 53 -8.76 3.44 -9.66
N ILE A 54 -8.41 3.20 -10.93
CA ILE A 54 -8.00 4.26 -11.85
C ILE A 54 -9.16 5.25 -12.01
N ALA A 55 -10.36 4.75 -12.34
CA ALA A 55 -11.54 5.59 -12.49
C ALA A 55 -11.84 6.40 -11.22
N SER A 56 -11.69 5.79 -10.04
CA SER A 56 -11.92 6.49 -8.76
C SER A 56 -10.87 7.54 -8.43
N LEU A 57 -9.61 7.33 -8.79
CA LEU A 57 -8.53 8.26 -8.49
C LEU A 57 -8.47 9.45 -9.47
N THR A 58 -8.98 9.26 -10.70
CA THR A 58 -8.93 10.28 -11.76
C THR A 58 -10.28 10.91 -12.04
N ALA A 59 -11.29 10.68 -11.19
CA ALA A 59 -12.59 11.35 -11.29
C ALA A 59 -12.44 12.86 -11.03
N GLU A 60 -13.31 13.67 -11.64
CA GLU A 60 -13.26 15.14 -11.48
C GLU A 60 -13.47 15.59 -10.03
N ASP A 61 -14.24 14.83 -9.26
CA ASP A 61 -14.53 15.05 -7.84
C ASP A 61 -13.63 14.22 -6.91
N ALA A 62 -12.60 13.54 -7.46
CA ALA A 62 -11.67 12.77 -6.66
C ALA A 62 -10.99 13.67 -5.62
N PRO A 63 -10.93 13.24 -4.34
CA PRO A 63 -10.23 14.00 -3.32
C PRO A 63 -8.78 14.23 -3.74
N LEU A 64 -8.35 15.49 -3.74
CA LEU A 64 -6.95 15.83 -3.98
C LEU A 64 -6.07 15.01 -3.02
N PRO A 65 -5.04 14.30 -3.53
CA PRO A 65 -4.15 13.55 -2.68
C PRO A 65 -3.51 14.52 -1.69
N GLY A 66 -3.83 14.36 -0.40
CA GLY A 66 -3.11 15.05 0.66
C GLY A 66 -1.66 14.57 0.72
N PRO A 67 -0.78 15.26 1.45
CA PRO A 67 0.55 14.73 1.73
C PRO A 67 0.41 13.35 2.36
N LEU A 68 1.04 12.36 1.72
CA LEU A 68 1.10 10.98 2.14
C LEU A 68 2.57 10.67 2.36
N THR A 69 2.98 10.50 3.62
CA THR A 69 4.36 10.14 3.94
C THR A 69 4.47 8.63 4.02
N ALA A 70 5.56 8.08 3.48
CA ALA A 70 5.92 6.68 3.64
C ALA A 70 7.12 6.56 4.57
N SER A 71 7.10 5.57 5.46
CA SER A 71 8.19 5.30 6.39
C SER A 71 8.37 3.80 6.61
N ARG A 72 9.48 3.41 7.24
CA ARG A 72 9.81 1.99 7.53
C ARG A 72 9.75 1.07 6.31
N MET A 73 10.09 1.60 5.13
CA MET A 73 10.11 0.86 3.88
C MET A 73 11.08 -0.32 3.97
N ARG A 74 10.57 -1.53 3.68
CA ARG A 74 11.31 -2.78 3.65
C ARG A 74 10.87 -3.57 2.43
N GLY A 75 11.81 -4.20 1.75
CA GLY A 75 11.52 -5.05 0.60
C GLY A 75 12.23 -6.39 0.68
N ALA A 76 11.58 -7.41 0.15
CA ALA A 76 12.12 -8.75 -0.01
C ALA A 76 11.80 -9.25 -1.42
N GLN A 77 12.82 -9.69 -2.15
CA GLN A 77 12.61 -10.40 -3.42
C GLN A 77 12.28 -11.86 -3.10
N LEU A 78 11.04 -12.27 -3.35
CA LEU A 78 10.54 -13.60 -3.00
C LEU A 78 10.94 -14.65 -4.05
N CYS A 79 11.01 -14.24 -5.32
CA CYS A 79 11.51 -15.01 -6.45
C CYS A 79 12.02 -14.04 -7.54
N PRO A 80 12.65 -14.52 -8.64
CA PRO A 80 13.26 -13.65 -9.64
C PRO A 80 12.33 -12.55 -10.19
N ASP A 81 11.04 -12.83 -10.28
CA ASP A 81 9.99 -11.99 -10.87
C ASP A 81 8.96 -11.45 -9.85
N LEU A 82 9.20 -11.59 -8.54
CA LEU A 82 8.28 -11.11 -7.50
C LEU A 82 9.01 -10.46 -6.32
N VAL A 83 8.57 -9.26 -5.98
CA VAL A 83 9.04 -8.48 -4.82
C VAL A 83 7.86 -8.19 -3.91
N HIS A 84 8.08 -8.34 -2.60
CA HIS A 84 7.16 -7.90 -1.56
C HIS A 84 7.73 -6.68 -0.86
N LEU A 85 6.95 -5.62 -0.75
CA LEU A 85 7.26 -4.45 0.06
C LEU A 85 6.31 -4.34 1.25
N THR A 86 6.84 -3.86 2.36
CA THR A 86 6.08 -3.44 3.54
C THR A 86 6.56 -2.08 4.00
N PHE A 87 5.64 -1.22 4.36
CA PHE A 87 5.93 0.15 4.80
C PHE A 87 4.74 0.71 5.56
N ASP A 88 4.94 1.82 6.27
CA ASP A 88 3.86 2.55 6.92
C ASP A 88 3.55 3.80 6.12
N THR A 89 2.27 4.12 5.98
CA THR A 89 1.83 5.43 5.45
C THR A 89 1.10 6.24 6.50
N GLU A 90 1.28 7.55 6.46
CA GLU A 90 0.52 8.51 7.25
C GLU A 90 -0.07 9.61 6.37
N SER A 91 -1.35 9.92 6.56
CA SER A 91 -1.96 11.14 6.04
C SER A 91 -2.96 11.70 7.04
N LYS A 92 -2.80 12.98 7.40
CA LYS A 92 -3.66 13.69 8.37
C LYS A 92 -3.87 12.92 9.69
N GLY A 93 -2.81 12.28 10.20
CA GLY A 93 -2.85 11.47 11.43
C GLY A 93 -3.44 10.06 11.26
N LEU A 94 -4.02 9.72 10.10
CA LEU A 94 -4.45 8.37 9.78
C LEU A 94 -3.25 7.55 9.31
N ARG A 95 -3.00 6.42 9.97
CA ARG A 95 -1.88 5.54 9.69
C ARG A 95 -2.33 4.19 9.18
N SER A 96 -1.52 3.59 8.32
CA SER A 96 -1.79 2.25 7.81
C SER A 96 -0.49 1.50 7.54
N HIS A 97 -0.46 0.23 7.92
CA HIS A 97 0.52 -0.72 7.42
C HIS A 97 0.17 -1.03 5.98
N ARG A 98 1.14 -0.85 5.08
CA ARG A 98 1.04 -1.16 3.67
C ARG A 98 1.80 -2.43 3.36
N SER A 99 1.23 -3.22 2.46
CA SER A 99 1.84 -4.39 1.88
C SER A 99 1.59 -4.38 0.38
N SER A 100 2.64 -4.41 -0.43
CA SER A 100 2.53 -4.46 -1.89
C SER A 100 3.34 -5.61 -2.49
N LEU A 101 2.75 -6.27 -3.48
CA LEU A 101 3.45 -7.24 -4.32
C LEU A 101 3.69 -6.63 -5.69
N TRP A 102 4.95 -6.60 -6.10
CA TRP A 102 5.41 -6.11 -7.39
C TRP A 102 5.85 -7.31 -8.21
N ARG A 103 5.30 -7.44 -9.42
CA ARG A 103 5.61 -8.53 -10.35
C ARG A 103 6.35 -7.97 -11.56
N LEU A 104 7.37 -8.69 -12.02
CA LEU A 104 8.10 -8.33 -13.23
C LEU A 104 7.25 -8.70 -14.47
N ALA A 105 6.87 -7.68 -15.24
CA ALA A 105 6.23 -7.81 -16.54
C ALA A 105 7.25 -7.49 -17.66
N PRO A 106 6.94 -7.77 -18.95
CA PRO A 106 7.83 -7.44 -20.06
C PRO A 106 8.26 -5.97 -20.11
N GLU A 107 7.41 -5.05 -19.65
CA GLU A 107 7.67 -3.61 -19.63
C GLU A 107 8.32 -3.13 -18.33
N GLY A 108 8.55 -4.02 -17.35
CA GLY A 108 9.15 -3.71 -16.06
C GLY A 108 8.32 -4.14 -14.85
N TRP A 109 8.74 -3.72 -13.66
CA TRP A 109 8.04 -4.02 -12.41
C TRP A 109 6.71 -3.28 -12.34
N ARG A 110 5.63 -4.02 -12.06
CA ARG A 110 4.28 -3.49 -11.90
C ARG A 110 3.65 -3.96 -10.60
N LEU A 111 2.86 -3.10 -9.99
CA LEU A 111 2.12 -3.41 -8.78
C LEU A 111 1.01 -4.42 -9.12
N TYR A 112 1.13 -5.62 -8.54
CA TYR A 112 0.21 -6.73 -8.72
C TYR A 112 -0.86 -6.79 -7.63
N PHE A 113 -0.47 -6.51 -6.39
CA PHE A 113 -1.39 -6.50 -5.27
C PHE A 113 -1.02 -5.42 -4.27
N HIS A 114 -2.01 -4.79 -3.64
CA HIS A 114 -1.79 -3.83 -2.57
C HIS A 114 -2.82 -3.97 -1.46
N GLN A 115 -2.38 -3.79 -0.22
CA GLN A 115 -3.25 -3.78 0.95
C GLN A 115 -2.85 -2.67 1.90
N ALA A 116 -3.85 -2.03 2.50
CA ALA A 116 -3.68 -1.10 3.60
C ALA A 116 -4.46 -1.57 4.83
N THR A 117 -3.77 -1.73 5.95
CA THR A 117 -4.36 -2.09 7.24
C THR A 117 -4.23 -0.89 8.19
N PRO A 118 -5.32 -0.21 8.56
CA PRO A 118 -5.28 0.88 9.52
C PRO A 118 -4.70 0.45 10.87
N PHE A 119 -3.94 1.33 11.52
CA PHE A 119 -3.50 1.12 12.89
C PHE A 119 -3.43 2.44 13.66
N SER A 120 -3.55 2.34 14.98
CA SER A 120 -3.29 3.40 15.95
C SER A 120 -2.20 2.94 16.91
N ASP A 121 -1.33 3.83 17.37
CA ASP A 121 -0.32 3.49 18.39
C ASP A 121 -0.93 3.11 19.75
N ASP A 122 -2.24 3.33 19.93
CA ASP A 122 -2.96 3.01 21.16
C ASP A 122 -3.15 1.48 21.28
N SER A 123 -2.05 0.81 21.62
CA SER A 123 -1.97 -0.61 21.94
C SER A 123 -1.89 -0.85 23.46
N LEU A 124 -2.36 0.12 24.27
CA LEU A 124 -2.54 -0.05 25.72
C LEU A 124 -3.79 0.70 26.21
N THR A 125 -5.00 0.21 25.90
CA THR A 125 -6.13 0.21 26.86
C THR A 125 -7.36 -0.52 26.30
N ARG A 126 -7.39 -1.82 26.52
CA ARG A 126 -8.50 -2.62 27.10
C ARG A 126 -8.35 -4.03 26.59
N ASP A 127 -7.84 -4.88 27.47
CA ASP A 127 -8.04 -6.31 27.38
C ASP A 127 -9.56 -6.53 27.56
N PRO A 128 -10.33 -6.96 26.54
CA PRO A 128 -11.78 -7.14 26.67
C PRO A 128 -12.14 -8.30 27.62
N LEU A 129 -11.13 -9.04 28.11
CA LEU A 129 -11.26 -10.13 29.07
C LEU A 129 -11.02 -9.72 30.53
N SER A 130 -10.60 -8.48 30.84
CA SER A 130 -10.39 -8.08 32.25
C SER A 130 -11.67 -7.70 33.01
N ASP A 131 -12.79 -7.49 32.31
CA ASP A 131 -14.08 -7.08 32.91
C ASP A 131 -15.11 -8.25 32.95
N GLY A 132 -14.65 -9.50 32.85
CA GLY A 132 -15.50 -10.68 32.98
C GLY A 132 -15.76 -11.09 34.44
N PRO A 133 -16.96 -11.61 34.79
CA PRO A 133 -17.37 -11.90 36.18
C PRO A 133 -16.64 -13.08 36.85
N PHE A 134 -15.53 -13.56 36.27
CA PHE A 134 -14.76 -14.71 36.76
C PHE A 134 -13.34 -14.34 37.22
N ALA A 135 -13.04 -13.05 37.43
CA ALA A 135 -11.81 -12.61 38.06
C ALA A 135 -11.91 -12.72 39.60
N GLY A 136 -11.78 -13.95 40.13
CA GLY A 136 -11.70 -14.19 41.57
C GLY A 136 -12.07 -15.62 41.94
N ALA A 137 -11.07 -16.50 41.96
CA ALA A 137 -11.07 -17.73 42.73
C ALA A 137 -9.91 -17.66 43.75
#